data_AF-A0A3L7XSG4-F1
#
_entry.id   AF-A0A3L7XSG4-F1
#
_cell.length_a   1.000
_cell.length_b   1.000
_cell.length_c   1.000
_cell.angle_alpha   90.00
_cell.angle_beta   90.00
_cell.angle_gamma   90.00
#
_symmetry.space_group_name_H-M   'P 1'
#
loop_
_entity.id
_entity.type
_entity.pdbx_description
1 polymer ?
#
loop_
_entity_poly.entity_id
_entity_poly.type
_entity_poly.pdbx_seq_one_letter_code
_entity_poly.pdbx_strand_id
1 'polypeptide(L)'
;MDFAYSDPHLQRRTVLVAVVNQPEDLRRAASDGWYRIPQRRAPRRIGADYLAFYQTGAFQPKEESHTVTWFAPVQRYRLLTRAELLPQETDHPRAQDYYFRIDIGPLQRLDHPIPAATFRRVTFIHTTLERLLRAEDITDLRRDDDPFDTLWQALRDNRLRPLPNRLVGDWPADIALRARNGYLGIRCGDETDKVRDALLPDRWRLLRLAPGQIADDLAGCLRRIAAELIDLGGSLDTVAGPVPKLR
;
A
#
# COMPACT_ATOMS: atom_id res chain seq x y z
N MET A 1 24.63 -3.36 19.49
CA MET A 1 23.93 -4.66 19.61
C MET A 1 23.10 -4.78 18.33
N ASP A 2 23.77 -4.91 17.16
CA ASP A 2 23.29 -4.35 15.87
C ASP A 2 23.19 -5.35 14.70
N PHE A 3 22.97 -6.63 14.98
CA PHE A 3 22.96 -7.65 13.92
C PHE A 3 21.56 -7.95 13.35
N ALA A 4 20.47 -7.47 13.97
CA ALA A 4 19.11 -7.77 13.51
C ALA A 4 18.66 -6.97 12.27
N TYR A 5 19.36 -5.90 11.91
CA TYR A 5 18.96 -4.99 10.83
C TYR A 5 19.93 -4.96 9.63
N SER A 6 20.95 -5.82 9.61
CA SER A 6 21.96 -5.87 8.54
C SER A 6 21.61 -6.79 7.38
N ASP A 7 20.47 -7.49 7.40
CA ASP A 7 20.02 -8.26 6.24
C ASP A 7 19.52 -7.29 5.13
N PRO A 8 20.19 -7.22 3.97
CA PRO A 8 19.81 -6.33 2.88
C PRO A 8 18.39 -6.61 2.35
N HIS A 9 17.89 -7.83 2.50
CA HIS A 9 16.52 -8.19 2.09
C HIS A 9 15.48 -7.60 3.04
N LEU A 10 15.77 -7.58 4.35
CA LEU A 10 14.90 -6.92 5.33
C LEU A 10 14.84 -5.40 5.10
N GLN A 11 15.96 -4.78 4.73
CA GLN A 11 16.05 -3.34 4.47
C GLN A 11 15.15 -2.89 3.30
N ARG A 12 15.02 -3.72 2.26
CA ARG A 12 14.18 -3.43 1.08
C ARG A 12 12.69 -3.71 1.28
N ARG A 13 12.28 -4.28 2.42
CA ARG A 13 10.87 -4.50 2.72
C ARG A 13 10.11 -3.18 2.78
N THR A 14 8.88 -3.24 2.33
CA THR A 14 8.01 -2.07 2.21
C THR A 14 7.24 -1.80 3.50
N VAL A 15 7.06 -0.53 3.82
CA VAL A 15 6.32 -0.07 4.98
C VAL A 15 5.25 0.92 4.52
N LEU A 16 4.04 0.76 5.03
CA LEU A 16 3.02 1.79 4.96
C LEU A 16 2.86 2.44 6.33
N VAL A 17 3.18 3.73 6.42
CA VAL A 17 2.88 4.55 7.60
C VAL A 17 1.41 4.94 7.55
N ALA A 18 0.61 4.33 8.41
CA ALA A 18 -0.80 4.59 8.59
C ALA A 18 -1.04 5.78 9.53
N VAL A 19 -1.95 6.67 9.14
CA VAL A 19 -2.36 7.81 9.98
C VAL A 19 -3.46 7.37 10.94
N VAL A 20 -3.16 7.34 12.23
CA VAL A 20 -4.10 6.92 13.27
C VAL A 20 -4.73 8.14 13.93
N ASN A 21 -6.03 8.32 13.67
CA ASN A 21 -6.81 9.43 14.22
C ASN A 21 -7.60 9.05 15.49
N GLN A 22 -7.75 7.75 15.77
CA GLN A 22 -8.55 7.25 16.89
C GLN A 22 -7.69 6.30 17.74
N PRO A 23 -7.47 6.59 19.03
CA PRO A 23 -6.74 5.69 19.93
C PRO A 23 -7.32 4.27 20.00
N GLU A 24 -8.65 4.15 19.80
CA GLU A 24 -9.36 2.88 19.70
C GLU A 24 -8.82 1.97 18.58
N ASP A 25 -8.49 2.56 17.42
CA ASP A 25 -7.98 1.78 16.29
C ASP A 25 -6.57 1.21 16.58
N LEU A 26 -5.72 1.96 17.32
CA LEU A 26 -4.40 1.46 17.72
C LEU A 26 -4.52 0.38 18.80
N ARG A 27 -5.40 0.57 19.78
CA ARG A 27 -5.62 -0.44 20.82
C ARG A 27 -6.13 -1.75 20.23
N ARG A 28 -7.04 -1.66 19.25
CA ARG A 28 -7.54 -2.80 18.50
C ARG A 28 -6.45 -3.49 17.69
N ALA A 29 -5.56 -2.72 17.06
CA ALA A 29 -4.39 -3.28 16.39
C ALA A 29 -3.51 -4.08 17.36
N ALA A 30 -3.33 -3.60 18.59
CA ALA A 30 -2.58 -4.28 19.63
C ALA A 30 -3.28 -5.53 20.20
N SER A 31 -4.59 -5.47 20.46
CA SER A 31 -5.33 -6.55 21.13
C SER A 31 -5.86 -7.61 20.17
N ASP A 32 -6.43 -7.17 19.05
CA ASP A 32 -7.19 -8.03 18.13
C ASP A 32 -6.35 -8.44 16.91
N GLY A 33 -5.15 -7.84 16.74
CA GLY A 33 -4.22 -8.17 15.67
C GLY A 33 -4.64 -7.67 14.28
N TRP A 34 -5.39 -6.56 14.19
CA TRP A 34 -5.75 -5.97 12.91
C TRP A 34 -5.97 -4.46 12.95
N TYR A 35 -5.71 -3.80 11.83
CA TYR A 35 -5.98 -2.37 11.61
C TYR A 35 -6.90 -2.17 10.41
N ARG A 36 -7.60 -1.02 10.34
CA ARG A 36 -8.49 -0.67 9.24
C ARG A 36 -8.11 0.59 8.49
N ILE A 37 -8.27 0.56 7.17
CA ILE A 37 -8.17 1.75 6.31
C ILE A 37 -9.49 1.89 5.54
N PRO A 38 -10.22 3.01 5.66
CA PRO A 38 -11.42 3.24 4.85
C PRO A 38 -11.06 3.20 3.36
N GLN A 39 -11.75 2.38 2.56
CA GLN A 39 -11.41 2.17 1.14
C GLN A 39 -11.39 3.50 0.36
N ARG A 40 -12.37 4.38 0.64
CA ARG A 40 -12.52 5.69 -0.01
C ARG A 40 -11.40 6.69 0.33
N ARG A 41 -10.65 6.45 1.41
CA ARG A 41 -9.55 7.31 1.89
C ARG A 41 -8.19 6.63 1.79
N ALA A 42 -8.14 5.41 1.26
CA ALA A 42 -6.90 4.67 1.13
C ALA A 42 -5.95 5.38 0.15
N PRO A 43 -4.63 5.35 0.40
CA PRO A 43 -3.64 5.78 -0.60
C PRO A 43 -3.76 4.90 -1.84
N ARG A 44 -3.21 5.35 -2.98
CA ARG A 44 -3.20 4.55 -4.23
C ARG A 44 -2.54 3.18 -4.06
N ARG A 45 -1.63 3.07 -3.09
CA ARG A 45 -0.88 1.88 -2.76
C ARG A 45 -0.98 1.60 -1.26
N ILE A 46 -1.75 0.57 -0.88
CA ILE A 46 -1.83 0.08 0.51
C ILE A 46 -0.90 -1.11 0.76
N GLY A 47 -0.45 -1.79 -0.30
CA GLY A 47 0.37 -3.00 -0.18
C GLY A 47 1.72 -2.68 0.46
N ALA A 48 1.96 -3.27 1.62
CA ALA A 48 3.23 -3.20 2.33
C ALA A 48 3.48 -4.46 3.16
N ASP A 49 4.75 -4.74 3.44
CA ASP A 49 5.19 -5.85 4.30
C ASP A 49 5.00 -5.53 5.79
N TYR A 50 5.05 -4.25 6.15
CA TYR A 50 4.78 -3.76 7.50
C TYR A 50 3.82 -2.57 7.48
N LEU A 51 3.05 -2.43 8.55
CA LEU A 51 2.40 -1.18 8.91
C LEU A 51 3.19 -0.49 10.01
N ALA A 52 3.40 0.81 9.87
CA ALA A 52 3.83 1.68 10.95
C ALA A 52 2.68 2.64 11.31
N PHE A 53 2.60 3.10 12.55
CA PHE A 53 1.45 3.86 13.04
C PHE A 53 1.88 5.27 13.43
N TYR A 54 1.48 6.26 12.65
CA TYR A 54 1.59 7.67 13.02
C TYR A 54 0.41 8.05 13.92
N GLN A 55 0.69 8.27 15.20
CA GLN A 55 -0.27 8.75 16.18
C GLN A 55 -0.49 10.26 15.99
N THR A 56 -1.72 10.68 15.74
CA THR A 56 -2.05 12.12 15.61
C THR A 56 -2.15 12.83 16.96
N GLY A 57 -2.46 14.13 16.94
CA GLY A 57 -2.69 14.94 18.15
C GLY A 57 -3.85 14.47 19.05
N ALA A 58 -4.61 13.44 18.65
CA ALA A 58 -5.66 12.82 19.46
C ALA A 58 -5.11 11.88 20.55
N PHE A 59 -3.82 11.55 20.52
CA PHE A 59 -3.18 10.64 21.48
C PHE A 59 -2.63 11.38 22.70
N GLN A 60 -2.72 10.75 23.86
CA GLN A 60 -2.14 11.20 25.13
C GLN A 60 -1.31 10.06 25.74
N PRO A 61 -0.17 10.34 26.39
CA PRO A 61 0.39 11.67 26.68
C PRO A 61 1.02 12.32 25.43
N LYS A 62 1.29 13.64 25.48
CA LYS A 62 1.62 14.45 24.30
C LYS A 62 2.89 13.97 23.59
N GLU A 63 3.78 13.29 24.30
CA GLU A 63 5.02 12.69 23.81
C GLU A 63 4.77 11.57 22.81
N GLU A 64 3.63 10.86 22.92
CA GLU A 64 3.21 9.85 21.95
C GLU A 64 2.40 10.45 20.79
N SER A 65 1.97 11.70 20.91
CA SER A 65 1.26 12.41 19.85
C SER A 65 2.24 12.93 18.80
N HIS A 66 1.79 12.95 17.54
CA HIS A 66 2.60 13.36 16.40
C HIS A 66 3.88 12.55 16.21
N THR A 67 3.83 11.26 16.51
CA THR A 67 5.00 10.38 16.47
C THR A 67 4.63 9.08 15.76
N VAL A 68 5.60 8.43 15.13
CA VAL A 68 5.52 7.01 14.76
C VAL A 68 6.26 6.22 15.83
N THR A 69 5.54 5.44 16.62
CA THR A 69 6.16 4.66 17.72
C THR A 69 6.13 3.16 17.45
N TRP A 70 5.08 2.68 16.78
CA TRP A 70 4.78 1.27 16.65
C TRP A 70 4.77 0.84 15.19
N PHE A 71 5.18 -0.39 14.94
CA PHE A 71 5.05 -1.04 13.65
C PHE A 71 4.76 -2.53 13.82
N ALA A 72 4.23 -3.19 12.79
CA ALA A 72 3.92 -4.62 12.82
C ALA A 72 3.99 -5.23 11.42
N PRO A 73 4.40 -6.51 11.30
CA PRO A 73 4.40 -7.21 10.03
C PRO A 73 2.96 -7.46 9.56
N VAL A 74 2.69 -7.22 8.29
CA VAL A 74 1.40 -7.49 7.67
C VAL A 74 1.27 -8.97 7.33
N GLN A 75 0.13 -9.54 7.70
CA GLN A 75 -0.18 -10.95 7.44
C GLN A 75 -1.08 -11.11 6.22
N ARG A 76 -2.13 -10.28 6.10
CA ARG A 76 -3.07 -10.29 4.97
C ARG A 76 -4.01 -9.08 4.96
N TYR A 77 -4.74 -8.94 3.86
CA TYR A 77 -5.74 -7.91 3.59
C TYR A 77 -7.09 -8.56 3.29
N ARG A 78 -8.15 -7.97 3.82
CA ARG A 78 -9.55 -8.30 3.51
C ARG A 78 -10.33 -7.02 3.23
N LEU A 79 -11.32 -7.08 2.35
CA LEU A 79 -12.24 -5.97 2.11
C LEU A 79 -13.58 -6.31 2.78
N LEU A 80 -13.93 -5.57 3.82
CA LEU A 80 -15.11 -5.79 4.64
C LEU A 80 -15.85 -4.47 4.85
N THR A 81 -17.16 -4.53 5.07
CA THR A 81 -17.94 -3.37 5.50
C THR A 81 -17.62 -2.99 6.95
N ARG A 82 -17.94 -1.76 7.35
CA ARG A 82 -17.77 -1.34 8.75
C ARG A 82 -18.58 -2.21 9.71
N ALA A 83 -19.81 -2.58 9.34
CA ALA A 83 -20.68 -3.43 10.16
C ALA A 83 -20.07 -4.82 10.41
N GLU A 84 -19.41 -5.40 9.40
CA GLU A 84 -18.68 -6.66 9.55
C GLU A 84 -17.45 -6.52 10.45
N LEU A 85 -16.75 -5.37 10.40
CA LEU A 85 -15.57 -5.11 11.23
C LEU A 85 -15.90 -4.77 12.68
N LEU A 86 -16.97 -4.01 12.88
CA LEU A 86 -17.43 -3.53 14.17
C LEU A 86 -18.93 -3.85 14.32
N PRO A 87 -19.28 -5.09 14.72
CA PRO A 87 -20.67 -5.52 14.81
C PRO A 87 -21.54 -4.67 15.74
N GLN A 88 -20.92 -4.05 16.76
CA GLN A 88 -21.58 -3.16 17.73
C GLN A 88 -21.90 -1.76 17.15
N GLU A 89 -21.46 -1.46 15.92
CA GLU A 89 -21.70 -0.18 15.25
C GLU A 89 -22.57 -0.33 14.00
N THR A 90 -23.56 -1.23 14.05
CA THR A 90 -24.43 -1.56 12.91
C THR A 90 -25.29 -0.38 12.45
N ASP A 91 -25.67 0.52 13.38
CA ASP A 91 -26.45 1.74 13.08
C ASP A 91 -25.59 2.96 12.73
N HIS A 92 -24.26 2.80 12.62
CA HIS A 92 -23.38 3.91 12.27
C HIS A 92 -23.71 4.41 10.84
N PRO A 93 -23.68 5.73 10.55
CA PRO A 93 -23.93 6.28 9.20
C PRO A 93 -23.02 5.76 8.07
N ARG A 94 -22.01 4.95 8.42
CA ARG A 94 -21.00 4.35 7.54
C ARG A 94 -20.93 2.84 7.71
N ALA A 95 -21.96 2.23 8.31
CA ALA A 95 -22.02 0.78 8.55
C ALA A 95 -21.77 -0.02 7.26
N GLN A 96 -22.27 0.48 6.13
CA GLN A 96 -22.14 -0.15 4.81
C GLN A 96 -20.91 0.32 4.00
N ASP A 97 -20.09 1.24 4.53
CA ASP A 97 -18.87 1.66 3.84
C ASP A 97 -17.82 0.54 3.91
N TYR A 98 -17.08 0.34 2.82
CA TYR A 98 -15.98 -0.62 2.76
C TYR A 98 -14.69 -0.11 3.39
N TYR A 99 -14.02 -1.02 4.07
CA TYR A 99 -12.72 -0.84 4.73
C TYR A 99 -11.81 -2.00 4.35
N PHE A 100 -10.53 -1.68 4.14
CA PHE A 100 -9.49 -2.69 4.16
C PHE A 100 -9.21 -3.05 5.62
N ARG A 101 -9.45 -4.30 6.00
CA ARG A 101 -8.92 -4.90 7.22
C ARG A 101 -7.57 -5.50 6.91
N ILE A 102 -6.56 -5.07 7.65
CA ILE A 102 -5.20 -5.52 7.53
C ILE A 102 -4.89 -6.30 8.79
N ASP A 103 -4.79 -7.62 8.68
CA ASP A 103 -4.36 -8.46 9.79
C ASP A 103 -2.84 -8.31 9.93
N ILE A 104 -2.38 -8.14 11.17
CA ILE A 104 -0.99 -7.81 11.51
C ILE A 104 -0.49 -8.75 12.61
N GLY A 105 0.84 -8.91 12.66
CA GLY A 105 1.50 -9.52 13.81
C GLY A 105 1.48 -8.61 15.05
N PRO A 106 2.14 -9.03 16.14
CA PRO A 106 2.24 -8.21 17.35
C PRO A 106 2.90 -6.86 17.05
N LEU A 107 2.41 -5.81 17.70
CA LEU A 107 3.03 -4.49 17.63
C LEU A 107 4.44 -4.54 18.23
N GLN A 108 5.39 -3.98 17.49
CA GLN A 108 6.78 -3.80 17.88
C GLN A 108 7.04 -2.32 18.06
N ARG A 109 7.74 -1.96 19.14
CA ARG A 109 8.15 -0.59 19.39
C ARG A 109 9.41 -0.30 18.57
N LEU A 110 9.46 0.88 17.95
CA LEU A 110 10.71 1.39 17.40
C LEU A 110 11.67 1.74 18.54
N ASP A 111 12.94 1.38 18.38
CA ASP A 111 14.00 1.77 19.33
C ASP A 111 14.11 3.30 19.43
N HIS A 112 13.92 3.98 18.29
CA HIS A 112 13.86 5.42 18.17
C HIS A 112 12.51 5.84 17.53
N PRO A 113 11.53 6.30 18.33
CA PRO A 113 10.28 6.84 17.80
C PRO A 113 10.52 8.05 16.90
N ILE A 114 9.76 8.16 15.81
CA ILE A 114 9.98 9.16 14.75
C ILE A 114 8.99 10.31 14.94
N PRO A 115 9.40 11.47 15.46
CA PRO A 115 8.51 12.62 15.61
C PRO A 115 8.15 13.25 14.26
N ALA A 116 7.03 13.97 14.24
CA ALA A 116 6.69 14.95 13.21
C ALA A 116 6.90 16.35 13.81
N ALA A 117 8.15 16.78 13.91
CA ALA A 117 8.53 18.01 14.62
C ALA A 117 7.93 19.25 13.94
N THR A 118 8.05 19.32 12.62
CA THR A 118 7.67 20.50 11.82
C THR A 118 6.42 20.28 10.98
N PHE A 119 6.20 19.05 10.50
CA PHE A 119 5.14 18.73 9.53
C PHE A 119 4.01 17.88 10.15
N ARG A 120 2.99 18.52 10.71
CA ARG A 120 1.90 17.82 11.43
C ARG A 120 0.75 17.33 10.55
N ARG A 121 0.68 17.73 9.28
CA ARG A 121 -0.36 17.30 8.33
C ARG A 121 0.10 16.06 7.56
N VAL A 122 0.31 14.98 8.28
CA VAL A 122 0.79 13.72 7.73
C VAL A 122 -0.34 13.00 7.00
N THR A 123 -0.08 12.58 5.77
CA THR A 123 -0.90 11.60 5.04
C THR A 123 -0.26 10.23 5.13
N PHE A 124 -0.89 9.20 4.57
CA PHE A 124 -0.22 7.91 4.39
C PHE A 124 1.13 8.09 3.66
N ILE A 125 2.17 7.41 4.14
CA ILE A 125 3.51 7.42 3.54
C ILE A 125 3.89 5.99 3.20
N HIS A 126 4.18 5.73 1.93
CA HIS A 126 4.80 4.47 1.51
C HIS A 126 6.32 4.64 1.54
N THR A 127 7.02 3.75 2.22
CA THR A 127 8.46 3.85 2.46
C THR A 127 9.09 2.47 2.61
N THR A 128 10.37 2.41 2.98
CA THR A 128 11.10 1.15 3.25
C THR A 128 11.35 0.95 4.73
N LEU A 129 11.57 -0.31 5.15
CA LEU A 129 11.91 -0.63 6.53
C LEU A 129 13.24 0.03 6.92
N GLU A 130 14.20 0.09 6.01
CA GLU A 130 15.46 0.81 6.20
C GLU A 130 15.25 2.30 6.55
N ARG A 131 14.36 2.99 5.83
CA ARG A 131 14.04 4.40 6.11
C ARG A 131 13.30 4.55 7.43
N LEU A 132 12.33 3.67 7.71
CA LEU A 132 11.61 3.68 8.98
C LEU A 132 12.57 3.59 10.17
N LEU A 133 13.55 2.69 10.11
CA LEU A 133 14.46 2.43 11.23
C LEU A 133 15.54 3.51 11.42
N ARG A 134 15.80 4.34 10.41
CA ARG A 134 16.85 5.38 10.42
C ARG A 134 16.33 6.80 10.47
N ALA A 135 15.05 7.02 10.21
CA ALA A 135 14.47 8.36 10.16
C ALA A 135 14.49 9.04 11.53
N GLU A 136 14.88 10.31 11.53
CA GLU A 136 14.88 11.15 12.73
C GLU A 136 13.63 12.05 12.77
N ASP A 137 13.05 12.36 11.60
CA ASP A 137 11.77 13.05 11.47
C ASP A 137 10.87 12.38 10.41
N ILE A 138 9.56 12.57 10.52
CA ILE A 138 8.57 12.07 9.57
C ILE A 138 8.88 12.47 8.11
N THR A 139 9.55 13.60 7.88
CA THR A 139 9.93 14.04 6.53
C THR A 139 10.92 13.09 5.85
N ASP A 140 11.76 12.39 6.62
CA ASP A 140 12.79 11.48 6.08
C ASP A 140 12.20 10.20 5.48
N LEU A 141 10.93 9.90 5.83
CA LEU A 141 10.20 8.74 5.34
C LEU A 141 9.72 8.91 3.90
N ARG A 142 9.61 10.14 3.40
CA ARG A 142 9.10 10.41 2.05
C ARG A 142 10.20 10.18 1.00
N ARG A 143 9.78 9.76 -0.20
CA ARG A 143 10.61 9.68 -1.40
C ARG A 143 10.02 10.64 -2.42
N ASP A 144 10.81 11.59 -2.91
CA ASP A 144 10.33 12.56 -3.90
C ASP A 144 10.13 11.92 -5.28
N ASP A 145 10.96 10.91 -5.62
CA ASP A 145 10.90 10.16 -6.87
C ASP A 145 10.52 8.68 -6.62
N ASP A 146 9.24 8.41 -6.36
CA ASP A 146 8.74 7.02 -6.23
C ASP A 146 8.50 6.40 -7.62
N PRO A 147 9.22 5.33 -8.02
CA PRO A 147 8.99 4.65 -9.28
C PRO A 147 7.54 4.16 -9.46
N PHE A 148 6.81 3.88 -8.37
CA PHE A 148 5.38 3.56 -8.46
C PHE A 148 4.56 4.69 -9.10
N ASP A 149 4.81 5.95 -8.72
CA ASP A 149 4.07 7.09 -9.27
C ASP A 149 4.45 7.35 -10.73
N THR A 150 5.73 7.17 -11.08
CA THR A 150 6.21 7.22 -12.48
C THR A 150 5.50 6.18 -13.34
N LEU A 151 5.44 4.91 -12.89
CA LEU A 151 4.73 3.85 -13.61
C LEU A 151 3.23 4.15 -13.70
N TRP A 152 2.61 4.58 -12.60
CA TRP A 152 1.19 4.93 -12.57
C TRP A 152 0.85 5.98 -13.62
N GLN A 153 1.64 7.04 -13.69
CA GLN A 153 1.44 8.12 -14.66
C GLN A 153 1.66 7.62 -16.09
N ALA A 154 2.73 6.87 -16.34
CA ALA A 154 3.02 6.32 -17.66
C ALA A 154 1.91 5.39 -18.18
N LEU A 155 1.30 4.57 -17.31
CA LEU A 155 0.15 3.75 -17.68
C LEU A 155 -1.04 4.60 -18.15
N ARG A 156 -1.32 5.71 -17.44
CA ARG A 156 -2.38 6.65 -17.81
C ARG A 156 -2.09 7.35 -19.13
N ASP A 157 -0.84 7.77 -19.34
CA ASP A 157 -0.42 8.41 -20.58
C ASP A 157 -0.53 7.46 -21.79
N ASN A 158 -0.38 6.15 -21.55
CA ASN A 158 -0.64 5.08 -22.51
C ASN A 158 -2.12 4.65 -22.58
N ARG A 159 -3.03 5.49 -22.08
CA ARG A 159 -4.51 5.30 -22.12
C ARG A 159 -5.00 4.05 -21.39
N LEU A 160 -4.20 3.47 -20.51
CA LEU A 160 -4.64 2.41 -19.62
C LEU A 160 -5.30 3.02 -18.39
N ARG A 161 -6.20 2.27 -17.76
CA ARG A 161 -6.89 2.68 -16.54
C ARG A 161 -6.38 1.86 -15.34
N PRO A 162 -5.32 2.32 -14.66
CA PRO A 162 -4.85 1.66 -13.45
C PRO A 162 -5.91 1.74 -12.34
N LEU A 163 -6.21 0.60 -11.73
CA LEU A 163 -7.08 0.47 -10.56
C LEU A 163 -6.21 0.22 -9.33
N PRO A 164 -6.34 1.02 -8.26
CA PRO A 164 -5.53 0.85 -7.06
C PRO A 164 -6.08 -0.28 -6.18
N ASN A 165 -5.19 -0.95 -5.44
CA ASN A 165 -5.52 -1.79 -4.28
C ASN A 165 -6.58 -2.89 -4.53
N ARG A 166 -6.60 -3.50 -5.72
CA ARG A 166 -7.48 -4.65 -5.96
C ARG A 166 -6.91 -5.87 -5.27
N LEU A 167 -7.71 -6.53 -4.43
CA LEU A 167 -7.27 -7.75 -3.74
C LEU A 167 -7.16 -8.91 -4.72
N VAL A 168 -6.02 -9.60 -4.65
CA VAL A 168 -5.67 -10.82 -5.37
C VAL A 168 -5.40 -11.87 -4.31
N GLY A 169 -6.42 -12.67 -4.03
CA GLY A 169 -6.49 -13.44 -2.77
C GLY A 169 -6.45 -12.50 -1.57
N ASP A 170 -5.53 -12.76 -0.66
CA ASP A 170 -5.37 -12.04 0.61
C ASP A 170 -4.42 -10.83 0.53
N TRP A 171 -4.03 -10.40 -0.67
CA TRP A 171 -3.05 -9.34 -0.87
C TRP A 171 -3.45 -8.37 -1.98
N PRO A 172 -3.27 -7.06 -1.83
CA PRO A 172 -3.53 -6.11 -2.91
C PRO A 172 -2.50 -6.29 -4.04
N ALA A 173 -2.96 -6.16 -5.27
CA ALA A 173 -2.12 -5.68 -6.35
C ALA A 173 -1.92 -4.17 -6.16
N ASP A 174 -0.68 -3.69 -6.26
CA ASP A 174 -0.37 -2.26 -6.19
C ASP A 174 -1.07 -1.51 -7.31
N ILE A 175 -1.09 -2.11 -8.52
CA ILE A 175 -1.86 -1.64 -9.66
C ILE A 175 -2.60 -2.85 -10.27
N ALA A 176 -3.87 -2.69 -10.63
CA ALA A 176 -4.60 -3.67 -11.43
C ALA A 176 -5.09 -3.05 -12.74
N LEU A 177 -4.97 -3.82 -13.83
CA LEU A 177 -5.45 -3.46 -15.16
C LEU A 177 -6.48 -4.49 -15.60
N ARG A 178 -7.67 -4.02 -16.02
CA ARG A 178 -8.72 -4.90 -16.53
C ARG A 178 -8.42 -5.30 -17.96
N ALA A 179 -8.52 -6.60 -18.25
CA ALA A 179 -8.36 -7.19 -19.56
C ALA A 179 -9.58 -8.05 -19.92
N ARG A 180 -9.72 -8.44 -21.19
CA ARG A 180 -10.90 -9.15 -21.68
C ARG A 180 -11.14 -10.47 -20.94
N ASN A 181 -10.05 -11.19 -20.69
CA ASN A 181 -10.08 -12.51 -20.07
C ASN A 181 -9.67 -12.49 -18.59
N GLY A 182 -9.70 -11.32 -17.94
CA GLY A 182 -9.35 -11.23 -16.51
C GLY A 182 -8.72 -9.92 -16.07
N TYR A 183 -7.75 -10.02 -15.17
CA TYR A 183 -6.99 -8.89 -14.63
C TYR A 183 -5.49 -9.18 -14.69
N LEU A 184 -4.73 -8.14 -15.04
CA LEU A 184 -3.30 -8.07 -14.79
C LEU A 184 -3.07 -7.28 -13.49
N GLY A 185 -2.64 -7.96 -12.44
CA GLY A 185 -2.10 -7.32 -11.24
C GLY A 185 -0.62 -6.99 -11.46
N ILE A 186 -0.18 -5.85 -10.95
CA ILE A 186 1.21 -5.43 -10.91
C ILE A 186 1.60 -5.21 -9.45
N ARG A 187 2.74 -5.79 -9.05
CA ARG A 187 3.37 -5.55 -7.74
C ARG A 187 4.71 -4.86 -7.94
N CYS A 188 4.89 -3.73 -7.27
CA CYS A 188 6.08 -2.89 -7.35
C CYS A 188 7.03 -3.21 -6.20
N GLY A 189 7.85 -4.26 -6.30
CA GLY A 189 8.72 -4.65 -5.20
C GLY A 189 9.77 -5.67 -5.59
N ASP A 190 10.89 -5.65 -4.86
CA ASP A 190 12.07 -6.48 -5.14
C ASP A 190 11.87 -7.94 -4.71
N GLU A 191 11.17 -8.17 -3.60
CA GLU A 191 11.08 -9.49 -2.98
C GLU A 191 9.97 -10.35 -3.59
N THR A 192 10.32 -11.58 -3.96
CA THR A 192 9.35 -12.57 -4.44
C THR A 192 8.77 -13.33 -3.25
N ASP A 193 7.45 -13.26 -3.08
CA ASP A 193 6.75 -14.17 -2.18
C ASP A 193 6.17 -15.32 -3.01
N LYS A 194 6.97 -16.37 -3.16
CA LYS A 194 6.62 -17.54 -4.00
C LYS A 194 5.30 -18.19 -3.57
N VAL A 195 4.93 -18.09 -2.30
CA VAL A 195 3.67 -18.65 -1.79
C VAL A 195 2.50 -17.77 -2.21
N ARG A 196 2.60 -16.46 -2.02
CA ARG A 196 1.55 -15.50 -2.42
C ARG A 196 1.39 -15.40 -3.94
N ASP A 197 2.47 -15.52 -4.69
CA ASP A 197 2.47 -15.40 -6.14
C ASP A 197 1.97 -16.68 -6.84
N ALA A 198 1.99 -17.84 -6.16
CA ALA A 198 1.54 -19.12 -6.72
C ALA A 198 0.02 -19.36 -6.60
N LEU A 199 -0.66 -18.72 -5.64
CA LEU A 199 -2.09 -18.91 -5.36
C LEU A 199 -2.94 -17.77 -5.92
N LEU A 200 -2.83 -17.54 -7.23
CA LEU A 200 -3.65 -16.53 -7.91
C LEU A 200 -5.06 -17.08 -8.15
N PRO A 201 -6.12 -16.30 -7.86
CA PRO A 201 -7.47 -16.66 -8.26
C PRO A 201 -7.58 -16.82 -9.79
N ASP A 202 -8.59 -17.57 -10.24
CA ASP A 202 -8.88 -17.71 -11.67
C ASP A 202 -8.97 -16.34 -12.34
N ARG A 203 -8.43 -16.25 -13.56
CA ARG A 203 -8.41 -15.03 -14.40
C ARG A 203 -7.55 -13.88 -13.85
N TRP A 204 -6.65 -14.14 -12.91
CA TRP A 204 -5.59 -13.21 -12.56
C TRP A 204 -4.25 -13.64 -13.14
N ARG A 205 -3.52 -12.67 -13.72
CA ARG A 205 -2.07 -12.76 -13.90
C ARG A 205 -1.40 -11.71 -13.04
N LEU A 206 -0.19 -12.01 -12.58
CA LEU A 206 0.59 -11.12 -11.73
C LEU A 206 1.94 -10.83 -12.38
N LEU A 207 2.25 -9.55 -12.59
CA LEU A 207 3.54 -9.08 -13.06
C LEU A 207 4.26 -8.36 -11.92
N ARG A 208 5.49 -8.78 -11.64
CA ARG A 208 6.37 -8.09 -10.70
C ARG A 208 7.32 -7.16 -11.43
N LEU A 209 7.41 -5.93 -10.94
CA LEU A 209 8.32 -4.91 -11.42
C LEU A 209 9.09 -4.35 -10.22
N ALA A 210 10.41 -4.55 -10.20
CA ALA A 210 11.25 -3.97 -9.15
C ALA A 210 11.28 -2.43 -9.31
N PRO A 211 11.31 -1.64 -8.22
CA PRO A 211 11.42 -0.19 -8.31
C PRO A 211 12.64 0.27 -9.14
N GLY A 212 13.78 -0.41 -9.02
CA GLY A 212 14.97 -0.13 -9.83
C GLY A 212 14.73 -0.37 -11.33
N GLN A 213 14.03 -1.45 -11.71
CA GLN A 213 13.69 -1.71 -13.12
C GLN A 213 12.78 -0.63 -13.70
N ILE A 214 11.84 -0.12 -12.90
CA ILE A 214 10.94 0.95 -13.33
C ILE A 214 11.70 2.25 -13.52
N ALA A 215 12.65 2.55 -12.63
CA ALA A 215 13.50 3.74 -12.74
C ALA A 215 14.46 3.67 -13.93
N ASP A 216 15.09 2.51 -14.15
CA ASP A 216 16.14 2.33 -15.16
C ASP A 216 15.60 2.07 -16.58
N ASP A 217 14.48 1.34 -16.71
CA ASP A 217 13.88 0.98 -18.01
C ASP A 217 12.34 0.96 -17.94
N LEU A 218 11.74 2.14 -17.78
CA LEU A 218 10.29 2.31 -17.82
C LEU A 218 9.68 1.80 -19.13
N ALA A 219 10.35 2.04 -20.27
CA ALA A 219 9.85 1.60 -21.58
C ALA A 219 9.79 0.07 -21.68
N GLY A 220 10.78 -0.65 -21.18
CA GLY A 220 10.77 -2.11 -21.08
C GLY A 220 9.71 -2.63 -20.13
N CYS A 221 9.48 -1.96 -19.00
CA CYS A 221 8.37 -2.28 -18.11
C CYS A 221 7.02 -2.18 -18.84
N LEU A 222 6.79 -1.10 -19.59
CA LEU A 222 5.56 -0.92 -20.39
C LEU A 222 5.41 -1.99 -21.48
N ARG A 223 6.49 -2.38 -22.16
CA ARG A 223 6.45 -3.48 -23.15
C ARG A 223 6.04 -4.81 -22.53
N ARG A 224 6.57 -5.13 -21.34
CA ARG A 224 6.19 -6.33 -20.59
C ARG A 224 4.71 -6.31 -20.18
N ILE A 225 4.22 -5.17 -19.68
CA ILE A 225 2.80 -4.98 -19.35
C ILE A 225 1.92 -5.18 -20.59
N ALA A 226 2.31 -4.60 -21.73
CA ALA A 226 1.57 -4.74 -22.98
C ALA A 226 1.48 -6.20 -23.45
N ALA A 227 2.58 -6.95 -23.37
CA ALA A 227 2.60 -8.38 -23.71
C ALA A 227 1.62 -9.19 -22.84
N GLU A 228 1.64 -8.99 -21.51
CA GLU A 228 0.71 -9.66 -20.60
C GLU A 228 -0.76 -9.30 -20.87
N LEU A 229 -1.03 -8.04 -21.22
CA LEU A 229 -2.39 -7.61 -21.58
C LEU A 229 -2.85 -8.24 -22.90
N ILE A 230 -1.97 -8.39 -23.89
CA ILE A 230 -2.28 -9.05 -25.16
C ILE A 230 -2.69 -10.51 -24.90
N ASP A 231 -1.92 -11.23 -24.09
CA ASP A 231 -2.23 -12.61 -23.70
C ASP A 231 -3.57 -12.73 -22.97
N LEU A 232 -3.95 -11.71 -22.20
CA LEU A 232 -5.25 -11.62 -21.52
C LEU A 232 -6.39 -11.13 -22.44
N GLY A 233 -6.18 -11.08 -23.75
CA GLY A 233 -7.20 -10.69 -24.73
C GLY A 233 -7.39 -9.18 -24.88
N GLY A 234 -6.39 -8.39 -24.47
CA GLY A 234 -6.37 -6.93 -24.57
C GLY A 234 -7.02 -6.21 -23.38
N SER A 235 -6.64 -4.94 -23.16
CA SER A 235 -7.23 -4.11 -22.11
C SER A 235 -8.69 -3.73 -22.41
N LEU A 236 -9.56 -3.77 -21.39
CA LEU A 236 -10.98 -3.40 -21.49
C LEU A 236 -11.30 -1.96 -21.09
N ASP A 237 -10.30 -1.18 -20.69
CA ASP A 237 -10.49 0.19 -20.19
C ASP A 237 -9.62 1.19 -20.96
N THR A 238 -9.46 1.02 -22.27
CA THR A 238 -8.87 2.07 -23.11
C THR A 238 -9.84 3.25 -23.16
N VAL A 239 -9.44 4.38 -22.58
CA VAL A 239 -10.27 5.60 -22.62
C VAL A 239 -10.32 6.08 -24.07
N ALA A 240 -11.53 6.26 -24.63
CA ALA A 240 -11.71 6.97 -25.89
C ALA A 240 -11.12 8.38 -25.73
N GLY A 241 -10.12 8.72 -26.53
CA GLY A 241 -9.46 10.03 -26.45
C GLY A 241 -10.46 11.17 -26.75
N PRO A 242 -10.18 12.41 -26.31
CA PRO A 242 -10.94 13.56 -26.78
C PRO A 242 -10.90 13.59 -28.31
N VAL A 243 -12.03 13.90 -28.93
CA VAL A 243 -12.13 14.16 -30.37
C VAL A 243 -11.04 15.18 -30.73
N PRO A 244 -10.15 14.89 -31.69
CA PRO A 244 -9.11 15.83 -32.06
C PRO A 244 -9.77 17.16 -32.45
N LYS A 245 -9.40 18.24 -31.76
CA LYS A 245 -9.75 19.58 -32.22
C LYS A 245 -8.91 19.83 -33.46
N LEU A 246 -9.51 19.57 -34.62
CA LEU A 246 -9.03 20.10 -35.90
C LEU A 246 -8.89 21.62 -35.74
N ARG A 247 -7.65 22.10 -35.79
CA ARG A 247 -7.28 23.46 -36.17
C ARG A 247 -6.26 23.36 -37.28
#